data_AF-A0A3D4QUY5-F1
#
_entry.id   AF-A0A3D4QUY5-F1
#
_cell.length_a   1.000
_cell.length_b   1.000
_cell.length_c   1.000
_cell.angle_alpha   90.00
_cell.angle_beta   90.00
_cell.angle_gamma   90.00
#
_symmetry.space_group_name_H-M   'P 1'
#
loop_
_entity.id
_entity.type
_entity.pdbx_description
1 polymer ?
#
loop_
_entity_poly.entity_id
_entity_poly.type
_entity_poly.pdbx_seq_one_letter_code
_entity_poly.pdbx_strand_id
1 'polypeptide(L)'
;MKGKIYIVILSVVALLIVISIVFMNSRSGVTARAQELEDNFTRLMKTIENLDPPASPFSHFPNIKTNEKELRKLYSLGFASVPFMLDYIESDNTNYFIKDLLISAATYNLHLPNMIGAITDENQEFSKDKDAYSTMWFARKLKEYTKSVPDLVEKICNSDSSFEDKCKELDKMGMLTIPFLVETIEKGQSEWEVCIKLQTLGMEPDNRYQYLFSEEKRLIDYNMKKERMESDFNVKEWIEENRDDLRILKDFCTSN
;
A
#
# COMPACT_ATOMS: atom_id res chain seq x y z
N MET A 1 -3.90 -39.21 39.85
CA MET A 1 -4.09 -39.05 38.38
C MET A 1 -5.19 -38.05 38.02
N LYS A 2 -6.41 -38.15 38.56
CA LYS A 2 -7.54 -37.27 38.20
C LYS A 2 -7.27 -35.76 38.33
N GLY A 3 -6.62 -35.31 39.41
CA GLY A 3 -6.31 -33.87 39.61
C GLY A 3 -5.34 -33.27 38.58
N LYS A 4 -4.38 -34.06 38.06
CA LYS A 4 -3.45 -33.60 37.01
C LYS A 4 -4.18 -33.40 35.68
N ILE A 5 -5.16 -34.24 35.38
CA ILE A 5 -6.00 -34.13 34.17
C ILE A 5 -6.85 -32.86 34.23
N TYR A 6 -7.44 -32.53 35.38
CA TYR A 6 -8.19 -31.28 35.56
C TYR A 6 -7.33 -30.03 35.38
N ILE A 7 -6.10 -30.02 35.91
CA ILE A 7 -5.17 -28.88 35.77
C ILE A 7 -4.77 -28.68 34.30
N VAL A 8 -4.51 -29.75 33.56
CA VAL A 8 -4.19 -29.68 32.12
C VAL A 8 -5.37 -29.16 31.30
N ILE A 9 -6.59 -29.62 31.59
CA ILE A 9 -7.80 -29.12 30.90
C ILE A 9 -8.03 -27.64 31.18
N LEU A 10 -7.88 -27.20 32.44
CA LEU A 10 -8.05 -25.79 32.82
C LEU A 10 -7.02 -24.87 32.13
N SER A 11 -5.78 -25.33 31.99
CA SER A 11 -4.72 -24.56 31.33
C SER A 11 -4.93 -24.45 29.81
N VAL A 12 -5.43 -25.51 29.15
CA VAL A 12 -5.82 -25.45 27.73
C VAL A 12 -7.01 -24.50 27.51
N VAL A 13 -8.03 -24.55 28.37
CA VAL A 13 -9.19 -23.65 28.27
C VAL A 13 -8.79 -22.19 28.52
N ALA A 14 -7.95 -21.92 29.52
CA ALA A 14 -7.42 -20.58 29.77
C ALA A 14 -6.62 -20.06 28.57
N LEU A 15 -5.78 -20.90 27.94
CA LEU A 15 -5.04 -20.54 26.74
C LEU A 15 -5.96 -20.21 25.57
N LEU A 16 -7.01 -20.99 25.34
CA LEU A 16 -8.00 -20.74 24.28
C LEU A 16 -8.78 -19.44 24.50
N ILE A 17 -9.11 -19.11 25.76
CA ILE A 17 -9.76 -17.84 26.11
C ILE A 17 -8.81 -16.67 25.83
N VAL A 18 -7.54 -16.78 26.23
CA VAL A 18 -6.53 -15.74 25.96
C VAL A 18 -6.34 -15.55 24.45
N ILE A 19 -6.23 -16.63 23.67
CA ILE A 19 -6.13 -16.57 22.21
C ILE A 19 -7.39 -15.88 21.62
N SER A 20 -8.58 -16.22 22.12
CA SER A 20 -9.83 -15.63 21.63
C SER A 20 -9.92 -14.13 21.94
N ILE A 21 -9.54 -13.70 23.14
CA ILE A 21 -9.54 -12.28 23.53
C ILE A 21 -8.51 -11.51 22.70
N VAL A 22 -7.30 -12.04 22.51
CA VAL A 22 -6.26 -11.42 21.67
C VAL A 22 -6.75 -11.31 20.21
N PHE A 23 -7.39 -12.36 19.69
CA PHE A 23 -7.92 -12.37 18.34
C PHE A 23 -9.08 -11.37 18.15
N MET A 24 -10.00 -11.29 19.12
CA MET A 24 -11.12 -10.33 19.11
C MET A 24 -10.62 -8.88 19.19
N ASN A 25 -9.72 -8.59 20.12
CA ASN A 25 -9.14 -7.24 20.28
C ASN A 25 -8.34 -6.82 19.03
N SER A 26 -7.66 -7.75 18.37
CA SER A 26 -6.95 -7.47 17.11
C SER A 26 -7.89 -7.15 15.94
N ARG A 27 -9.09 -7.75 15.89
CA ARG A 27 -10.08 -7.44 14.86
C ARG A 27 -10.78 -6.11 15.12
N SER A 28 -11.08 -5.80 16.37
CA SER A 28 -11.72 -4.51 16.71
C SER A 28 -10.83 -3.31 16.38
N GLY A 29 -9.50 -3.43 16.55
CA GLY A 29 -8.54 -2.38 16.17
C GLY A 29 -8.56 -2.10 14.67
N VAL A 30 -8.39 -3.14 13.86
CA VAL A 30 -8.42 -3.07 12.39
C VAL A 30 -9.73 -2.49 11.87
N THR A 31 -10.88 -2.94 12.39
CA THR A 31 -12.19 -2.41 11.96
C THR A 31 -12.35 -0.93 12.32
N ALA A 32 -11.93 -0.52 13.52
CA ALA A 32 -11.98 0.89 13.92
C ALA A 32 -11.06 1.76 13.05
N ARG A 33 -9.85 1.27 12.74
CA ARG A 33 -8.90 1.97 11.87
C ARG A 33 -9.40 2.08 10.43
N ALA A 34 -9.98 1.01 9.89
CA ALA A 34 -10.59 1.02 8.56
C ALA A 34 -11.73 2.04 8.46
N GLN A 35 -12.61 2.09 9.47
CA GLN A 35 -13.69 3.08 9.52
C GLN A 35 -13.16 4.50 9.60
N GLU A 36 -12.12 4.76 10.41
CA GLU A 36 -11.49 6.07 10.51
C GLU A 36 -10.92 6.52 9.15
N LEU A 37 -10.24 5.62 8.44
CA LEU A 37 -9.69 5.89 7.12
C LEU A 37 -10.79 6.16 6.09
N GLU A 38 -11.87 5.37 6.10
CA GLU A 38 -13.04 5.56 5.23
C GLU A 38 -13.73 6.90 5.48
N ASP A 39 -13.93 7.27 6.75
CA ASP A 39 -14.51 8.56 7.15
C ASP A 39 -13.61 9.74 6.73
N ASN A 40 -12.30 9.60 6.91
CA ASN A 40 -11.31 10.60 6.48
C ASN A 40 -11.32 10.77 4.96
N PHE A 41 -11.29 9.65 4.23
CA PHE A 41 -11.36 9.62 2.77
C PHE A 41 -12.66 10.24 2.26
N THR A 42 -13.80 9.84 2.81
CA THR A 42 -15.12 10.35 2.41
C THR A 42 -15.24 11.87 2.63
N ARG A 43 -14.73 12.40 3.75
CA ARG A 43 -14.69 13.85 4.01
C ARG A 43 -13.80 14.59 3.02
N LEU A 44 -12.66 14.01 2.69
CA LEU A 44 -11.74 14.59 1.72
C LEU A 44 -12.35 14.58 0.31
N MET A 45 -13.00 13.50 -0.10
CA MET A 45 -13.66 13.40 -1.40
C MET A 45 -14.75 14.45 -1.58
N LYS A 46 -15.58 14.69 -0.56
CA LYS A 46 -16.56 15.79 -0.58
C LYS A 46 -15.91 17.16 -0.78
N THR A 47 -14.68 17.35 -0.33
CA THR A 47 -13.93 18.60 -0.54
C THR A 47 -13.39 18.65 -1.97
N ILE A 48 -12.79 17.54 -2.45
CA ILE A 48 -12.18 17.43 -3.77
C ILE A 48 -13.23 17.57 -4.89
N GLU A 49 -14.43 17.02 -4.72
CA GLU A 49 -15.54 17.11 -5.68
C GLU A 49 -16.03 18.54 -5.91
N ASN A 50 -15.82 19.43 -4.94
CA ASN A 50 -16.19 20.84 -5.01
C ASN A 50 -15.06 21.73 -5.55
N LEU A 51 -13.91 21.15 -5.92
CA LEU A 51 -12.81 21.90 -6.50
C LEU A 51 -13.08 22.19 -7.98
N ASP A 52 -12.74 23.39 -8.42
CA ASP A 52 -12.76 23.71 -9.85
C ASP A 52 -11.81 22.78 -10.61
N PRO A 53 -12.28 22.13 -11.70
CA PRO A 53 -11.39 21.31 -12.52
C PRO A 53 -10.28 22.18 -13.11
N PRO A 54 -9.07 21.63 -13.33
CA PRO A 54 -7.98 22.39 -13.91
C PRO A 54 -8.38 23.00 -15.25
N ALA A 55 -7.94 24.25 -15.49
CA ALA A 55 -8.26 24.99 -16.71
C ALA A 55 -7.73 24.34 -18.00
N SER A 56 -6.84 23.33 -17.90
CA SER A 56 -6.37 22.53 -19.03
C SER A 56 -6.93 21.11 -18.94
N PRO A 57 -7.69 20.65 -19.96
CA PRO A 57 -8.17 19.26 -20.02
C PRO A 57 -7.05 18.24 -20.34
N PHE A 58 -5.82 18.71 -20.62
CA PHE A 58 -4.67 17.88 -20.98
C PHE A 58 -3.62 17.78 -19.87
N SER A 59 -3.80 18.44 -18.72
CA SER A 59 -2.96 18.14 -17.57
C SER A 59 -3.55 16.92 -16.87
N HIS A 60 -2.98 15.74 -17.14
CA HIS A 60 -3.26 14.49 -16.39
C HIS A 60 -2.98 14.60 -14.88
N PHE A 61 -2.41 15.72 -14.46
CA PHE A 61 -2.26 16.12 -13.08
C PHE A 61 -3.13 17.34 -12.75
N PRO A 62 -3.72 17.42 -11.54
CA PRO A 62 -4.32 18.64 -11.05
C PRO A 62 -3.41 19.84 -11.28
N ASN A 63 -3.98 21.00 -11.57
CA ASN A 63 -3.22 22.24 -11.47
C ASN A 63 -2.91 22.46 -9.98
N ILE A 64 -1.76 21.95 -9.55
CA ILE A 64 -1.30 21.82 -8.16
C ILE A 64 -1.47 23.13 -7.39
N LYS A 65 -1.31 24.28 -8.06
CA LYS A 65 -1.32 25.60 -7.44
C LYS A 65 -2.65 26.01 -6.82
N THR A 66 -3.78 25.51 -7.32
CA THR A 66 -5.09 25.97 -6.83
C THR A 66 -5.56 25.17 -5.61
N ASN A 67 -5.12 23.90 -5.48
CA ASN A 67 -5.68 22.94 -4.49
C ASN A 67 -4.61 22.08 -3.79
N GLU A 68 -3.37 22.56 -3.74
CA GLU A 68 -2.18 21.84 -3.23
C GLU A 68 -2.42 21.13 -1.90
N LYS A 69 -3.06 21.83 -0.95
CA LYS A 69 -3.28 21.36 0.41
C LYS A 69 -4.22 20.15 0.46
N GLU A 70 -5.31 20.19 -0.29
CA GLU A 70 -6.31 19.12 -0.36
C GLU A 70 -5.74 17.91 -1.09
N LEU A 71 -4.96 18.14 -2.14
CA LEU A 71 -4.24 17.09 -2.83
C LEU A 71 -3.20 16.44 -1.92
N ARG A 72 -2.41 17.23 -1.18
CA ARG A 72 -1.45 16.71 -0.19
C ARG A 72 -2.11 15.81 0.85
N LYS A 73 -3.29 16.20 1.35
CA LYS A 73 -4.05 15.37 2.29
C LYS A 73 -4.41 13.99 1.71
N LEU A 74 -4.66 13.90 0.40
CA LEU A 74 -4.97 12.63 -0.26
C LEU A 74 -3.79 11.67 -0.23
N TYR A 75 -2.58 12.17 -0.55
CA TYR A 75 -1.35 11.39 -0.42
C TYR A 75 -1.04 11.10 1.06
N SER A 76 -1.40 12.00 1.98
CA SER A 76 -1.15 11.83 3.41
C SER A 76 -1.97 10.72 4.08
N LEU A 77 -3.01 10.20 3.43
CA LEU A 77 -3.82 9.09 3.96
C LEU A 77 -3.06 7.76 4.04
N GLY A 78 -1.93 7.62 3.32
CA GLY A 78 -1.06 6.45 3.41
C GLY A 78 -1.60 5.20 2.67
N PHE A 79 -0.84 4.10 2.73
CA PHE A 79 -1.08 2.91 1.92
C PHE A 79 -2.36 2.15 2.30
N ALA A 80 -2.80 2.21 3.56
CA ALA A 80 -4.03 1.57 4.00
C ALA A 80 -5.30 2.24 3.45
N SER A 81 -5.19 3.45 2.91
CA SER A 81 -6.31 4.14 2.27
C SER A 81 -6.56 3.73 0.82
N VAL A 82 -5.60 3.03 0.20
CA VAL A 82 -5.63 2.63 -1.21
C VAL A 82 -6.86 1.78 -1.58
N PRO A 83 -7.30 0.81 -0.76
CA PRO A 83 -8.54 0.06 -1.05
C PRO A 83 -9.73 0.98 -1.32
N PHE A 84 -9.96 1.97 -0.46
CA PHE A 84 -11.07 2.92 -0.60
C PHE A 84 -10.93 3.80 -1.84
N MET A 85 -9.71 4.22 -2.19
CA MET A 85 -9.45 4.98 -3.43
C MET A 85 -9.84 4.17 -4.66
N LEU A 86 -9.44 2.90 -4.71
CA LEU A 86 -9.71 2.01 -5.85
C LEU A 86 -11.19 1.62 -5.94
N ASP A 87 -11.89 1.45 -4.82
CA ASP A 87 -13.35 1.25 -4.79
C ASP A 87 -14.09 2.50 -5.26
N TYR A 88 -13.62 3.69 -4.90
CA TYR A 88 -14.24 4.95 -5.34
C TYR A 88 -14.17 5.16 -6.85
N ILE A 89 -13.04 4.83 -7.48
CA ILE A 89 -12.85 4.99 -8.94
C ILE A 89 -13.88 4.19 -9.76
N GLU A 90 -14.30 3.03 -9.24
CA GLU A 90 -15.28 2.16 -9.89
C GLU A 90 -16.73 2.65 -9.74
N SER A 91 -16.97 3.70 -8.94
CA SER A 91 -18.30 4.30 -8.84
C SER A 91 -18.66 5.12 -10.10
N ASP A 92 -19.90 4.95 -10.57
CA ASP A 92 -20.41 5.52 -11.84
C ASP A 92 -20.46 7.07 -11.86
N ASN A 93 -20.38 7.73 -10.71
CA ASN A 93 -20.60 9.17 -10.58
C ASN A 93 -19.32 10.03 -10.50
N THR A 94 -18.13 9.41 -10.58
CA THR A 94 -16.88 10.15 -10.39
C THR A 94 -16.38 10.73 -11.73
N ASN A 95 -16.02 12.02 -11.76
CA ASN A 95 -15.45 12.63 -12.96
C ASN A 95 -14.03 12.10 -13.25
N TYR A 96 -13.58 12.16 -14.51
CA TYR A 96 -12.26 11.63 -14.91
C TYR A 96 -11.08 12.25 -14.15
N PHE A 97 -11.15 13.55 -13.87
CA PHE A 97 -10.13 14.27 -13.11
C PHE A 97 -9.89 13.66 -11.71
N ILE A 98 -10.96 13.38 -10.99
CA ILE A 98 -10.89 12.77 -9.66
C ILE A 98 -10.37 11.34 -9.78
N LYS A 99 -10.80 10.58 -10.79
CA LYS A 99 -10.32 9.22 -11.00
C LYS A 99 -8.80 9.20 -11.23
N ASP A 100 -8.26 10.10 -12.06
CA ASP A 100 -6.82 10.19 -12.34
C ASP A 100 -6.03 10.55 -11.09
N LEU A 101 -6.55 11.50 -10.30
CA LEU A 101 -5.99 11.88 -9.01
C LEU A 101 -5.91 10.69 -8.04
N LEU A 102 -6.99 9.91 -7.93
CA LEU A 102 -7.05 8.75 -7.04
C LEU A 102 -6.08 7.64 -7.47
N ILE A 103 -5.92 7.40 -8.77
CA ILE A 103 -4.95 6.42 -9.28
C ILE A 103 -3.51 6.87 -8.98
N SER A 104 -3.22 8.15 -9.17
CA SER A 104 -1.93 8.72 -8.79
C SER A 104 -1.68 8.54 -7.30
N ALA A 105 -2.60 8.99 -6.44
CA ALA A 105 -2.46 8.82 -4.99
C ALA A 105 -2.27 7.34 -4.58
N ALA A 106 -3.03 6.42 -5.19
CA ALA A 106 -2.93 5.00 -4.92
C ALA A 106 -1.55 4.43 -5.29
N THR A 107 -1.07 4.68 -6.51
CA THR A 107 0.22 4.17 -6.99
C THR A 107 1.41 4.73 -6.22
N TYR A 108 1.35 6.01 -5.81
CA TYR A 108 2.35 6.63 -4.95
C TYR A 108 2.33 6.08 -3.53
N ASN A 109 1.15 5.92 -2.93
CA ASN A 109 1.03 5.34 -1.59
C ASN A 109 1.51 3.88 -1.56
N LEU A 110 1.33 3.14 -2.66
CA LEU A 110 1.83 1.78 -2.81
C LEU A 110 3.30 1.66 -3.25
N HIS A 111 3.96 2.76 -3.62
CA HIS A 111 5.32 2.74 -4.17
C HIS A 111 5.44 1.80 -5.38
N LEU A 112 4.57 1.98 -6.39
CA LEU A 112 4.60 1.16 -7.61
C LEU A 112 5.32 1.90 -8.75
N PRO A 113 6.67 1.85 -8.83
CA PRO A 113 7.45 2.70 -9.73
C PRO A 113 7.12 2.48 -11.22
N ASN A 114 6.87 1.23 -11.61
CA ASN A 114 6.56 0.90 -13.00
C ASN A 114 5.20 1.46 -13.44
N MET A 115 4.24 1.51 -12.51
CA MET A 115 2.90 2.03 -12.75
C MET A 115 2.85 3.55 -12.75
N ILE A 116 3.63 4.19 -11.87
CA ILE A 116 3.80 5.64 -11.89
C ILE A 116 4.40 6.09 -13.22
N GLY A 117 5.44 5.40 -13.71
CA GLY A 117 6.03 5.69 -15.02
C GLY A 117 5.04 5.53 -16.19
N ALA A 118 4.07 4.62 -16.08
CA ALA A 118 3.00 4.48 -17.07
C ALA A 118 2.00 5.64 -17.04
N ILE A 119 1.78 6.26 -15.87
CA ILE A 119 0.89 7.41 -15.68
C ILE A 119 1.58 8.73 -16.08
N THR A 120 2.91 8.79 -16.00
CA THR A 120 3.72 9.97 -16.35
C THR A 120 4.23 9.98 -17.80
N ASP A 121 3.78 9.04 -18.65
CA ASP A 121 4.27 8.79 -20.02
C ASP A 121 5.78 8.42 -20.11
N GLU A 122 6.39 8.00 -19.00
CA GLU A 122 7.81 7.64 -18.90
C GLU A 122 8.08 6.14 -19.15
N ASN A 123 7.03 5.29 -19.13
CA ASN A 123 7.17 3.84 -19.23
C ASN A 123 6.22 3.23 -20.29
N GLN A 124 6.80 2.79 -21.41
CA GLN A 124 6.08 2.32 -22.61
C GLN A 124 5.56 0.87 -22.54
N GLU A 125 5.81 0.12 -21.45
CA GLU A 125 5.33 -1.26 -21.33
C GLU A 125 3.79 -1.36 -21.32
N PHE A 126 3.10 -0.33 -20.84
CA PHE A 126 1.63 -0.24 -20.84
C PHE A 126 1.04 0.46 -22.07
N SER A 127 1.86 0.99 -22.99
CA SER A 127 1.43 1.91 -24.05
C SER A 127 0.90 1.23 -25.34
N LYS A 128 0.71 -0.09 -25.33
CA LYS A 128 0.41 -0.87 -26.56
C LYS A 128 -1.07 -1.14 -26.82
N ASP A 129 -1.95 -0.85 -25.86
CA ASP A 129 -3.38 -1.11 -25.99
C ASP A 129 -4.16 0.22 -26.02
N LYS A 130 -4.94 0.47 -27.07
CA LYS A 130 -5.60 1.77 -27.28
C LYS A 130 -6.73 2.03 -26.28
N ASP A 131 -7.26 0.97 -25.66
CA ASP A 131 -8.26 1.05 -24.59
C ASP A 131 -7.62 1.13 -23.18
N ALA A 132 -6.29 0.96 -23.06
CA ALA A 132 -5.56 1.01 -21.79
C ALA A 132 -5.39 2.42 -21.19
N TYR A 133 -5.97 3.44 -21.82
CA TYR A 133 -5.94 4.81 -21.31
C TYR A 133 -7.18 5.21 -20.52
N SER A 134 -8.19 4.32 -20.37
CA SER A 134 -9.27 4.64 -19.43
C SER A 134 -8.79 4.38 -18.00
N THR A 135 -8.86 5.41 -17.16
CA THR A 135 -8.60 5.36 -15.71
C THR A 135 -9.27 4.14 -15.06
N MET A 136 -10.46 3.78 -15.53
CA MET A 136 -11.22 2.62 -15.06
C MET A 136 -10.56 1.28 -15.42
N TRP A 137 -9.99 1.14 -16.62
CA TRP A 137 -9.20 -0.04 -16.98
C TRP A 137 -7.96 -0.18 -16.08
N PHE A 138 -7.28 0.92 -15.80
CA PHE A 138 -6.10 0.92 -14.94
C PHE A 138 -6.46 0.53 -13.51
N ALA A 139 -7.50 1.12 -12.92
CA ALA A 139 -7.96 0.76 -11.58
C ALA A 139 -8.29 -0.72 -11.48
N ARG A 140 -9.02 -1.27 -12.46
CA ARG A 140 -9.31 -2.71 -12.52
C ARG A 140 -8.04 -3.55 -12.61
N LYS A 141 -7.08 -3.17 -13.46
CA LYS A 141 -5.81 -3.90 -13.60
C LYS A 141 -4.95 -3.84 -12.34
N LEU A 142 -4.94 -2.70 -11.66
CA LEU A 142 -4.27 -2.56 -10.36
C LEU A 142 -4.95 -3.47 -9.32
N LYS A 143 -6.29 -3.51 -9.23
CA LYS A 143 -6.99 -4.46 -8.35
C LYS A 143 -6.68 -5.92 -8.70
N GLU A 144 -6.75 -6.30 -9.97
CA GLU A 144 -6.37 -7.65 -10.43
C GLU A 144 -4.92 -7.98 -10.02
N TYR A 145 -4.02 -7.01 -10.18
CA TYR A 145 -2.63 -7.16 -9.78
C TYR A 145 -2.47 -7.33 -8.28
N THR A 146 -3.17 -6.56 -7.44
CA THR A 146 -3.10 -6.71 -5.97
C THR A 146 -3.52 -8.11 -5.52
N LYS A 147 -4.49 -8.74 -6.19
CA LYS A 147 -4.89 -10.13 -5.91
C LYS A 147 -3.82 -11.16 -6.27
N SER A 148 -2.94 -10.86 -7.23
CA SER A 148 -1.85 -11.76 -7.63
C SER A 148 -0.61 -11.65 -6.73
N VAL A 149 -0.48 -10.59 -5.93
CA VAL A 149 0.70 -10.33 -5.10
C VAL A 149 1.03 -11.44 -4.09
N PRO A 150 0.07 -12.03 -3.34
CA PRO A 150 0.40 -13.11 -2.41
C PRO A 150 1.18 -14.25 -3.07
N ASP A 151 0.67 -14.74 -4.21
CA ASP A 151 1.27 -15.84 -4.96
C ASP A 151 2.63 -15.45 -5.56
N LEU A 152 2.76 -14.21 -6.04
CA LEU A 152 4.01 -13.69 -6.57
C LEU A 152 5.09 -13.57 -5.49
N VAL A 153 4.75 -13.09 -4.30
CA VAL A 153 5.67 -13.01 -3.16
C VAL A 153 6.12 -14.41 -2.77
N GLU A 154 5.19 -15.36 -2.61
CA GLU A 154 5.52 -16.75 -2.29
C GLU A 154 6.48 -17.35 -3.32
N LYS A 155 6.19 -17.15 -4.61
CA LYS A 155 7.04 -17.65 -5.70
C LYS A 155 8.45 -17.03 -5.67
N ILE A 156 8.57 -15.74 -5.38
CA ILE A 156 9.88 -15.05 -5.33
C ILE A 156 10.67 -15.50 -4.11
N CYS A 157 10.04 -15.55 -2.92
CA CYS A 157 10.71 -15.98 -1.69
C CYS A 157 11.26 -17.40 -1.83
N ASN A 158 10.54 -18.29 -2.51
CA ASN A 158 10.92 -19.70 -2.72
C ASN A 158 11.76 -19.96 -3.99
N SER A 159 12.16 -18.94 -4.76
CA SER A 159 12.95 -19.17 -5.98
C SER A 159 14.42 -19.50 -5.68
N ASP A 160 15.14 -20.03 -6.67
CA ASP A 160 16.59 -20.26 -6.61
C ASP A 160 17.42 -18.99 -6.90
N SER A 161 16.77 -17.83 -7.05
CA SER A 161 17.44 -16.55 -7.32
C SER A 161 18.29 -16.10 -6.13
N SER A 162 19.27 -15.22 -6.39
CA SER A 162 20.02 -14.59 -5.30
C SER A 162 19.10 -13.75 -4.42
N PHE A 163 19.42 -13.62 -3.13
CA PHE A 163 18.62 -12.81 -2.21
C PHE A 163 18.48 -11.35 -2.67
N GLU A 164 19.54 -10.78 -3.26
CA GLU A 164 19.49 -9.44 -3.84
C GLU A 164 18.51 -9.34 -5.02
N ASP A 165 18.49 -10.34 -5.90
CA ASP A 165 17.53 -10.37 -7.01
C ASP A 165 16.09 -10.55 -6.50
N LYS A 166 15.90 -11.33 -5.44
CA LYS A 166 14.59 -11.46 -4.77
C LYS A 166 14.12 -10.12 -4.21
N CYS A 167 14.95 -9.38 -3.46
CA CYS A 167 14.56 -8.05 -2.98
C CYS A 167 14.31 -7.07 -4.15
N LYS A 168 15.06 -7.14 -5.26
CA LYS A 168 14.79 -6.31 -6.44
C LYS A 168 13.42 -6.59 -7.06
N GLU A 169 13.05 -7.86 -7.20
CA GLU A 169 11.72 -8.22 -7.72
C GLU A 169 10.60 -7.83 -6.75
N LEU A 170 10.81 -8.00 -5.44
CA LEU A 170 9.85 -7.56 -4.42
C LEU A 170 9.69 -6.02 -4.41
N ASP A 171 10.76 -5.25 -4.59
CA ASP A 171 10.71 -3.78 -4.61
C ASP A 171 9.83 -3.24 -5.75
N LYS A 172 9.79 -3.92 -6.90
CA LYS A 172 8.91 -3.53 -8.03
C LYS A 172 7.42 -3.55 -7.67
N MET A 173 7.06 -4.37 -6.69
CA MET A 173 5.69 -4.55 -6.22
C MET A 173 5.36 -3.62 -5.02
N GLY A 174 6.35 -2.86 -4.53
CA GLY A 174 6.18 -1.85 -3.50
C GLY A 174 5.57 -2.38 -2.20
N MET A 175 4.73 -1.54 -1.60
CA MET A 175 4.08 -1.77 -0.30
C MET A 175 3.15 -2.99 -0.30
N LEU A 176 2.68 -3.45 -1.47
CA LEU A 176 1.78 -4.60 -1.57
C LEU A 176 2.43 -5.89 -1.04
N THR A 177 3.76 -5.98 -1.07
CA THR A 177 4.49 -7.18 -0.61
C THR A 177 4.67 -7.24 0.89
N ILE A 178 4.70 -6.08 1.56
CA ILE A 178 5.10 -5.98 2.96
C ILE A 178 4.25 -6.86 3.87
N PRO A 179 2.89 -6.87 3.76
CA PRO A 179 2.09 -7.71 4.65
C PRO A 179 2.45 -9.21 4.59
N PHE A 180 2.90 -9.70 3.43
CA PHE A 180 3.31 -11.09 3.22
C PHE A 180 4.76 -11.35 3.67
N LEU A 181 5.64 -10.36 3.55
CA LEU A 181 6.98 -10.41 4.12
C LEU A 181 6.94 -10.39 5.66
N VAL A 182 6.02 -9.63 6.27
CA VAL A 182 5.81 -9.64 7.73
C VAL A 182 5.50 -11.04 8.23
N GLU A 183 4.58 -11.77 7.59
CA GLU A 183 4.31 -13.17 7.97
C GLU A 183 5.55 -14.06 7.90
N THR A 184 6.42 -13.80 6.92
CA THR A 184 7.64 -14.58 6.69
C THR A 184 8.67 -14.29 7.80
N ILE A 185 8.79 -13.03 8.22
CA ILE A 185 9.60 -12.60 9.36
C ILE A 185 9.06 -13.16 10.69
N GLU A 186 7.74 -13.14 10.89
CA GLU A 186 7.08 -13.74 12.07
C GLU A 186 7.31 -15.26 12.17
N LYS A 187 7.53 -15.94 11.03
CA LYS A 187 7.93 -17.36 10.94
C LYS A 187 9.44 -17.58 11.19
N GLY A 188 10.19 -16.52 11.49
CA GLY A 188 11.61 -16.58 11.88
C GLY A 188 12.62 -16.26 10.78
N GLN A 189 12.17 -15.83 9.60
CA GLN A 189 13.06 -15.45 8.49
C GLN A 189 13.36 -13.94 8.54
N SER A 190 14.17 -13.51 9.52
CA SER A 190 14.49 -12.10 9.75
C SER A 190 15.27 -11.44 8.61
N GLU A 191 15.88 -12.21 7.70
CA GLU A 191 16.59 -11.68 6.55
C GLU A 191 15.71 -10.77 5.67
N TRP A 192 14.39 -11.01 5.64
CA TRP A 192 13.44 -10.21 4.85
C TRP A 192 13.21 -8.80 5.39
N GLU A 193 13.65 -8.48 6.63
CA GLU A 193 13.57 -7.14 7.21
C GLU A 193 14.24 -6.09 6.30
N VAL A 194 15.29 -6.47 5.57
CA VAL A 194 15.98 -5.56 4.64
C VAL A 194 15.12 -5.19 3.43
N CYS A 195 14.30 -6.10 2.90
CA CYS A 195 13.41 -5.75 1.78
C CYS A 195 12.30 -4.79 2.27
N ILE A 196 11.76 -4.99 3.48
CA ILE A 196 10.82 -4.04 4.10
C ILE A 196 11.48 -2.68 4.26
N LYS A 197 12.68 -2.63 4.86
CA LYS A 197 13.45 -1.38 5.02
C LYS A 197 13.60 -0.66 3.68
N LEU A 198 14.02 -1.35 2.62
CA LEU A 198 14.17 -0.77 1.28
C LEU A 198 12.86 -0.17 0.74
N GLN A 199 11.74 -0.86 0.94
CA GLN A 199 10.42 -0.39 0.51
C GLN A 199 9.91 0.76 1.38
N THR A 200 10.31 0.82 2.66
CA THR A 200 9.86 1.83 3.63
C THR A 200 10.82 2.98 3.85
N LEU A 201 11.98 3.05 3.16
CA LEU A 201 13.15 3.94 3.36
C LEU A 201 12.90 5.47 3.29
N GLY A 202 11.87 5.97 3.97
CA GLY A 202 11.72 7.37 4.35
C GLY A 202 10.79 8.20 3.48
N MET A 203 10.03 7.58 2.58
CA MET A 203 8.96 8.28 1.88
C MET A 203 7.71 8.30 2.75
N GLU A 204 7.80 9.02 3.88
CA GLU A 204 6.65 9.52 4.61
C GLU A 204 5.66 10.14 3.62
N PRO A 205 4.34 10.04 3.85
CA PRO A 205 3.34 10.56 2.93
C PRO A 205 3.61 11.99 2.42
N ASP A 206 4.15 12.85 3.28
CA ASP A 206 4.51 14.23 2.96
C ASP A 206 5.79 14.38 2.13
N ASN A 207 6.78 13.51 2.33
CA ASN A 207 8.00 13.47 1.51
C ASN A 207 7.69 12.92 0.11
N ARG A 208 6.75 11.97 0.00
CA ARG A 208 6.24 11.46 -1.28
C ARG A 208 5.59 12.54 -2.11
N TYR A 209 4.74 13.34 -1.46
CA TYR A 209 4.12 14.50 -2.08
C TYR A 209 5.17 15.46 -2.64
N GLN A 210 6.19 15.80 -1.85
CA GLN A 210 7.26 16.71 -2.31
C GLN A 210 8.07 16.13 -3.47
N TYR A 211 8.36 14.82 -3.44
CA TYR A 211 9.17 14.16 -4.46
C TYR A 211 8.49 14.10 -5.83
N LEU A 212 7.18 13.82 -5.84
CA LEU A 212 6.31 13.84 -7.02
C LEU A 212 6.36 15.17 -7.80
N PHE A 213 6.64 16.29 -7.12
CA PHE A 213 6.68 17.62 -7.72
C PHE A 213 8.08 18.24 -7.77
N SER A 214 9.11 17.47 -7.41
CA SER A 214 10.50 17.89 -7.57
C SER A 214 10.92 17.85 -9.05
N GLU A 215 11.83 18.74 -9.45
CA GLU A 215 12.42 18.70 -10.80
C GLU A 215 13.18 17.39 -11.08
N GLU A 216 13.56 16.66 -10.02
CA GLU A 216 14.28 15.41 -10.15
C GLU A 216 13.44 14.27 -10.74
N LYS A 217 12.09 14.34 -10.71
CA LYS A 217 11.06 13.45 -11.35
C LYS A 217 11.32 11.93 -11.40
N ARG A 218 12.42 11.42 -10.87
CA ARG A 218 12.85 10.03 -11.04
C ARG A 218 12.51 9.33 -9.76
N LEU A 219 11.70 8.28 -9.83
CA LEU A 219 11.55 7.37 -8.70
C LEU A 219 12.92 6.91 -8.21
N ILE A 220 13.09 6.90 -6.89
CA ILE A 220 14.27 6.30 -6.26
C ILE A 220 14.22 4.82 -6.61
N ASP A 221 15.08 4.39 -7.53
CA ASP A 221 15.18 2.99 -7.90
C ASP A 221 15.81 2.16 -6.76
N TYR A 222 15.79 0.84 -6.92
CA TYR A 222 16.37 -0.08 -5.94
C TYR A 222 17.82 0.28 -5.55
N ASN A 223 18.67 0.66 -6.51
CA ASN A 223 20.07 0.97 -6.24
C ASN A 223 20.18 2.27 -5.43
N MET A 224 19.42 3.29 -5.79
CA MET A 224 19.37 4.55 -5.06
C MET A 224 18.81 4.36 -3.64
N LYS A 225 17.81 3.49 -3.44
CA LYS A 225 17.31 3.12 -2.10
C LYS A 225 18.41 2.43 -1.30
N LYS A 226 19.08 1.44 -1.90
CA LYS A 226 20.18 0.70 -1.27
C LYS A 226 21.34 1.60 -0.85
N GLU A 227 21.72 2.58 -1.67
CA GLU A 227 22.77 3.56 -1.37
C GLU A 227 22.38 4.50 -0.22
N ARG A 228 21.09 4.84 -0.10
CA ARG A 228 20.54 5.69 0.99
C ARG A 228 20.28 4.92 2.28
N MET A 229 20.53 3.61 2.30
CA MET A 229 20.23 2.74 3.43
C MET A 229 21.26 2.91 4.56
N GLU A 230 21.29 4.08 5.19
CA GLU A 230 22.17 4.40 6.32
C GLU A 230 21.43 4.46 7.67
N SER A 231 20.13 4.15 7.72
CA SER A 231 19.30 4.51 8.86
C SER A 231 19.29 3.52 10.02
N ASP A 232 19.13 4.06 11.24
CA ASP A 232 18.70 3.36 12.46
C ASP A 232 17.22 2.86 12.38
N PHE A 233 16.68 2.66 11.17
CA PHE A 233 15.28 2.29 10.96
C PHE A 233 14.99 0.93 11.59
N ASN A 234 14.11 0.95 12.59
CA ASN A 234 13.67 -0.21 13.31
C ASN A 234 12.45 -0.83 12.62
N VAL A 235 12.69 -1.84 11.79
CA VAL A 235 11.64 -2.53 11.02
C VAL A 235 10.54 -3.09 11.92
N LYS A 236 10.91 -3.61 13.10
CA LYS A 236 9.94 -4.22 14.03
C LYS A 236 9.00 -3.19 14.65
N GLU A 237 9.55 -2.04 15.05
CA GLU A 237 8.77 -0.92 15.57
C GLU A 237 7.84 -0.37 14.49
N TRP A 238 8.34 -0.19 13.26
CA TRP A 238 7.50 0.26 12.16
C TRP A 238 6.36 -0.73 11.83
N ILE A 239 6.64 -2.03 11.82
CA ILE A 239 5.59 -3.07 11.64
C ILE A 239 4.53 -2.95 12.75
N GLU A 240 4.95 -2.72 14.00
CA GLU A 240 4.02 -2.59 15.13
C GLU A 240 3.15 -1.34 15.00
N GLU A 241 3.75 -0.20 14.68
CA GLU A 241 3.04 1.08 14.48
C GLU A 241 2.05 1.03 13.30
N ASN A 242 2.34 0.19 12.30
CA ASN A 242 1.54 0.06 11.08
C ASN A 242 0.72 -1.24 11.03
N ARG A 243 0.59 -1.97 12.15
CA ARG A 243 -0.01 -3.31 12.18
C ARG A 243 -1.42 -3.36 11.58
N ASP A 244 -2.28 -2.42 11.98
CA ASP A 244 -3.66 -2.36 11.50
C ASP A 244 -3.72 -1.96 10.03
N ASP A 245 -2.89 -0.99 9.62
CA ASP A 245 -2.79 -0.52 8.23
C ASP A 245 -2.29 -1.63 7.30
N LEU A 246 -1.30 -2.41 7.72
CA LEU A 246 -0.80 -3.59 7.00
C LEU A 246 -1.87 -4.67 6.86
N ARG A 247 -2.70 -4.85 7.89
CA ARG A 247 -3.80 -5.82 7.86
C ARG A 247 -4.92 -5.38 6.93
N ILE A 248 -5.28 -4.10 6.89
CA ILE A 248 -6.23 -3.55 5.90
C ILE A 248 -5.73 -3.83 4.48
N LEU A 249 -4.45 -3.54 4.20
CA LEU A 249 -3.89 -3.78 2.88
C LEU A 249 -3.88 -5.27 2.52
N LYS A 250 -3.54 -6.14 3.47
CA LYS A 250 -3.57 -7.60 3.28
C LYS A 250 -4.97 -8.13 3.00
N ASP A 251 -5.96 -7.72 3.79
CA ASP A 251 -7.35 -8.11 3.60
C ASP A 251 -7.84 -7.67 2.21
N PHE A 252 -7.41 -6.49 1.74
CA PHE A 252 -7.65 -6.05 0.37
C PHE A 252 -6.97 -6.92 -0.69
N CYS A 253 -5.73 -7.36 -0.48
CA CYS A 253 -5.04 -8.25 -1.45
C CYS A 253 -5.63 -9.67 -1.47
N THR A 254 -6.36 -10.09 -0.43
CA THR A 254 -6.83 -11.47 -0.25
C THR A 254 -8.36 -11.63 -0.29
N SER A 255 -9.12 -10.53 -0.30
CA SER A 255 -10.57 -10.59 -0.49
C SER A 255 -10.93 -11.11 -1.87
N ASN A 256 -11.96 -11.95 -1.96
CA ASN A 256 -12.52 -12.42 -3.24
C ASN A 256 -13.59 -11.46 -3.75
#